data_AF-K0KFY4-F1
#
_entry.id   AF-K0KFY4-F1
#
_cell.length_a   1.000
_cell.length_b   1.000
_cell.length_c   1.000
_cell.angle_alpha   90.00
_cell.angle_beta   90.00
_cell.angle_gamma   90.00
#
_symmetry.space_group_name_H-M   'P 1'
#
loop_
_entity.id
_entity.type
_entity.pdbx_description
1 polymer ?
#
loop_
_entity_poly.entity_id
_entity_poly.type
_entity_poly.pdbx_seq_one_letter_code
_entity_poly.pdbx_strand_id
1 'polypeptide(L)'
;MSQTITYSQLVQGLTGEDILREFPEIVHLDRITGAPRSSSSNGTDNVFNGYDEEQIKLMEELCIVSDWNDTPIGAGTKKLCHIMDNIEKGLLHRAFSVFLFNDEGKLLLQQRATEKITFPDMWTNTCCSHPLAVPEELGTDLSSSIEGAKFAAQRKLNHELGILAQDVPIENFKFLNRIHYKAPSNGKWGEHEIDYILFIKSNPKIDANLNEVRDYKYVTAQELKNQFKDPNLTFTPWFKLICESYLFKWWDNLDNLDQFKSNEIDRLL
;
A
#
# COMPACT_ATOMS: atom_id res chain seq x y z
N MET A 1 22.30 31.99 6.85
CA MET A 1 21.20 31.44 6.03
C MET A 1 21.04 29.99 6.44
N SER A 2 19.98 29.66 7.17
CA SER A 2 19.66 28.25 7.47
C SER A 2 19.28 27.58 6.16
N GLN A 3 19.98 26.52 5.76
CA GLN A 3 19.58 25.71 4.62
C GLN A 3 18.32 24.93 5.01
N THR A 4 17.21 25.21 4.34
CA THR A 4 15.99 24.41 4.47
C THR A 4 16.26 23.02 3.90
N ILE A 5 16.17 21.99 4.76
CA ILE A 5 16.35 20.58 4.39
C ILE A 5 15.15 20.15 3.53
N THR A 6 15.38 19.40 2.44
CA THR A 6 14.27 18.85 1.63
C THR A 6 13.58 17.69 2.35
N TYR A 7 12.34 17.35 1.99
CA TYR A 7 11.63 16.23 2.62
C TYR A 7 12.39 14.90 2.46
N SER A 8 12.96 14.64 1.29
CA SER A 8 13.79 13.44 1.07
C SER A 8 15.03 13.42 1.97
N GLN A 9 15.68 14.56 2.17
CA GLN A 9 16.82 14.67 3.09
C GLN A 9 16.41 14.48 4.56
N LEU A 10 15.20 14.92 4.95
CA LEU A 10 14.64 14.66 6.27
C LEU A 10 14.47 13.16 6.48
N VAL A 11 13.72 12.47 5.62
CA VAL A 11 13.43 11.04 5.78
C VAL A 11 14.71 10.20 5.70
N GLN A 12 15.62 10.53 4.78
CA GLN A 12 16.92 9.85 4.67
C GLN A 12 17.81 10.03 5.91
N GLY A 13 17.66 11.15 6.62
CA GLY A 13 18.46 11.46 7.81
C GLY A 13 17.96 10.80 9.10
N LEU A 14 16.75 10.23 9.12
CA LEU A 14 16.17 9.59 10.30
C LEU A 14 16.76 8.19 10.50
N THR A 15 17.40 7.97 11.65
CA THR A 15 17.78 6.62 12.08
C THR A 15 16.59 5.89 12.72
N GLY A 16 16.69 4.57 12.87
CA GLY A 16 15.68 3.80 13.63
C GLY A 16 15.48 4.32 15.06
N GLU A 17 16.55 4.74 15.73
CA GLU A 17 16.48 5.34 17.07
C GLU A 17 15.74 6.69 17.06
N ASP A 18 15.96 7.52 16.03
CA ASP A 18 15.25 8.79 15.89
C ASP A 18 13.74 8.56 15.68
N ILE A 19 13.38 7.59 14.83
CA ILE A 19 11.99 7.21 14.56
C ILE A 19 11.30 6.76 15.86
N LEU A 20 11.91 5.85 16.60
CA LEU A 20 11.34 5.33 17.86
C LEU A 20 11.25 6.39 18.96
N ARG A 21 12.15 7.38 18.95
CA ARG A 21 12.12 8.51 19.88
C ARG A 21 11.01 9.50 19.53
N GLU A 22 10.82 9.77 18.25
CA GLU A 22 9.77 10.69 17.76
C GLU A 22 8.36 10.08 17.86
N PHE A 23 8.25 8.76 17.70
CA PHE A 23 6.98 8.02 17.70
C PHE A 23 6.98 6.90 18.77
N PRO A 24 6.79 7.24 20.05
CA PRO A 24 6.86 6.28 21.15
C PRO A 24 5.77 5.19 21.14
N GLU A 25 4.72 5.36 20.33
CA GLU A 25 3.68 4.37 20.10
C GLU A 25 4.16 3.17 19.26
N ILE A 26 5.29 3.29 18.56
CA ILE A 26 5.85 2.20 17.77
C ILE A 26 6.42 1.12 18.68
N VAL A 27 5.97 -0.11 18.49
CA VAL A 27 6.56 -1.28 19.15
C VAL A 27 7.79 -1.72 18.38
N HIS A 28 8.97 -1.56 18.98
CA HIS A 28 10.24 -2.01 18.40
C HIS A 28 10.18 -3.48 17.95
N LEU A 29 10.82 -3.79 16.82
CA LEU A 29 10.85 -5.12 16.18
C LEU A 29 11.10 -6.28 17.17
N ASP A 30 12.15 -6.20 17.99
CA ASP A 30 12.50 -7.19 19.03
C ASP A 30 11.41 -7.50 20.07
N ARG A 31 10.39 -6.64 20.17
CA ARG A 31 9.28 -6.77 21.14
C ARG A 31 7.98 -7.25 20.49
N ILE A 32 7.97 -7.48 19.18
CA ILE A 32 6.79 -7.96 18.46
C ILE A 32 6.64 -9.47 18.74
N THR A 33 5.75 -9.83 19.65
CA THR A 33 5.55 -11.23 20.08
C THR A 33 4.59 -12.03 19.18
N GLY A 34 4.44 -11.66 17.90
CA GLY A 34 3.61 -12.37 16.92
C GLY A 34 2.09 -12.42 17.20
N ALA A 35 1.63 -11.83 18.30
CA ALA A 35 0.21 -11.69 18.61
C ALA A 35 -0.24 -10.27 18.25
N PRO A 36 -1.31 -10.10 17.45
CA PRO A 36 -1.90 -8.79 17.22
C PRO A 36 -2.42 -8.28 18.57
N ARG A 37 -1.69 -7.36 19.18
CA ARG A 37 -2.20 -6.61 20.32
C ARG A 37 -2.98 -5.45 19.74
N SER A 38 -4.31 -5.52 19.84
CA SER A 38 -5.11 -4.31 19.75
C SER A 38 -4.61 -3.38 20.85
N SER A 39 -4.00 -2.26 20.46
CA SER A 39 -3.77 -1.19 21.40
C SER A 39 -5.14 -0.65 21.77
N SER A 40 -5.66 -1.04 22.95
CA SER A 40 -6.91 -0.52 23.48
C SER A 40 -6.75 0.98 23.69
N SER A 41 -7.16 1.77 22.71
CA SER A 41 -7.25 3.22 22.85
C SER A 41 -8.48 3.50 23.73
N ASN A 42 -8.23 3.66 25.03
CA ASN A 42 -9.20 4.25 25.96
C ASN A 42 -9.27 5.74 25.66
N GLY A 43 -10.00 6.12 24.61
CA GLY A 43 -10.23 7.51 24.27
C GLY A 43 -11.32 7.64 23.22
N THR A 44 -12.29 8.52 23.49
CA THR A 44 -13.19 9.07 22.47
C THR A 44 -12.34 9.89 21.49
N ASP A 45 -11.68 9.20 20.57
CA ASP A 45 -10.84 9.81 19.55
C ASP A 45 -11.76 10.48 18.52
N ASN A 46 -12.00 11.78 18.70
CA ASN A 46 -12.78 12.62 17.77
C ASN A 46 -12.24 12.56 16.33
N VAL A 47 -11.05 11.98 16.13
CA VAL A 47 -10.41 11.76 14.85
C VAL A 47 -11.27 10.92 13.91
N PHE A 48 -12.08 10.00 14.45
CA PHE A 48 -12.91 9.06 13.69
C PHE A 48 -14.39 9.47 13.59
N ASN A 49 -14.77 10.65 14.07
CA ASN A 49 -16.16 11.10 14.00
C ASN A 49 -16.66 11.14 12.55
N GLY A 50 -17.69 10.35 12.25
CA GLY A 50 -18.33 10.26 10.94
C GLY A 50 -17.74 9.20 10.00
N TYR A 51 -16.76 8.40 10.44
CA TYR A 51 -16.25 7.25 9.68
C TYR A 51 -16.99 5.96 10.05
N ASP A 52 -16.96 5.00 9.12
CA ASP A 52 -17.54 3.67 9.28
C ASP A 52 -16.84 2.84 10.38
N GLU A 53 -17.60 2.07 11.17
CA GLU A 53 -17.09 1.32 12.32
C GLU A 53 -16.14 0.19 11.93
N GLU A 54 -16.34 -0.45 10.77
CA GLU A 54 -15.46 -1.50 10.28
C GLU A 54 -14.12 -0.90 9.84
N GLN A 55 -14.15 0.21 9.11
CA GLN A 55 -12.92 0.92 8.73
C GLN A 55 -12.15 1.45 9.93
N ILE A 56 -12.82 1.89 11.00
CA ILE A 56 -12.16 2.30 12.26
C ILE A 56 -11.42 1.13 12.91
N LYS A 57 -12.01 -0.07 12.96
CA LYS A 57 -11.36 -1.25 13.54
C LYS A 57 -10.08 -1.62 12.77
N LEU A 58 -10.10 -1.49 11.44
CA LEU A 58 -8.92 -1.72 10.61
C LEU A 58 -7.79 -0.71 10.87
N MET A 59 -8.08 0.44 11.51
CA MET A 59 -7.05 1.41 11.87
C MET A 59 -6.15 0.97 13.03
N GLU A 60 -6.53 -0.11 13.73
CA GLU A 60 -5.71 -0.76 14.76
C GLU A 60 -4.74 -1.82 14.18
N GLU A 61 -4.85 -2.16 12.89
CA GLU A 61 -3.90 -3.05 12.22
C GLU A 61 -2.48 -2.50 12.35
N LEU A 62 -1.51 -3.39 12.57
CA LEU A 62 -0.11 -3.02 12.77
C LEU A 62 0.64 -3.06 11.44
N CYS A 63 0.97 -1.88 10.92
CA CYS A 63 1.84 -1.70 9.76
C CYS A 63 3.31 -1.88 10.18
N ILE A 64 4.15 -2.27 9.21
CA ILE A 64 5.60 -2.32 9.37
C ILE A 64 6.14 -0.91 9.14
N VAL A 65 6.62 -0.25 10.19
CA VAL A 65 7.35 1.02 10.09
C VAL A 65 8.78 0.71 9.66
N SER A 66 9.28 1.44 8.66
CA SER A 66 10.60 1.23 8.07
C SER A 66 11.39 2.52 7.94
N ASP A 67 12.70 2.39 7.81
CA ASP A 67 13.57 3.52 7.46
C ASP A 67 13.56 3.82 5.94
N TRP A 68 14.38 4.80 5.55
CA TRP A 68 14.59 5.18 4.15
C TRP A 68 14.96 4.00 3.24
N ASN A 69 15.69 3.00 3.73
CA ASN A 69 16.18 1.87 2.93
C ASN A 69 15.28 0.64 3.01
N ASP A 70 14.05 0.79 3.53
CA ASP A 70 13.10 -0.30 3.75
C ASP A 70 13.60 -1.31 4.81
N THR A 71 14.42 -0.86 5.75
CA THR A 71 14.78 -1.65 6.93
C THR A 71 13.64 -1.56 7.95
N PRO A 72 13.03 -2.67 8.39
CA PRO A 72 11.95 -2.63 9.36
C PRO A 72 12.47 -2.17 10.74
N ILE A 73 11.78 -1.21 11.35
CA ILE A 73 12.10 -0.63 12.66
C ILE A 73 11.16 -1.16 13.74
N GLY A 74 9.86 -1.29 13.42
CA GLY A 74 8.87 -1.75 14.38
C GLY A 74 7.45 -1.76 13.82
N ALA A 75 6.49 -1.96 14.72
CA ALA A 75 5.06 -2.00 14.42
C ALA A 75 4.39 -0.70 14.86
N GLY A 76 3.72 -0.02 13.93
CA GLY A 76 2.88 1.16 14.19
C GLY A 76 1.44 0.87 13.78
N THR A 77 0.44 1.44 14.48
CA THR A 77 -0.95 1.30 14.04
C THR A 77 -1.14 1.97 12.69
N LYS A 78 -2.05 1.45 11.87
CA LYS A 78 -2.44 2.06 10.61
C LYS A 78 -2.87 3.52 10.80
N LYS A 79 -3.56 3.85 11.91
CA LYS A 79 -3.85 5.24 12.31
C LYS A 79 -2.59 6.10 12.39
N LEU A 80 -1.60 5.64 13.16
CA LEU A 80 -0.36 6.38 13.35
C LEU A 80 0.32 6.67 12.01
N CYS A 81 0.42 5.65 11.15
CA CYS A 81 1.11 5.70 9.87
C CYS A 81 0.45 6.62 8.82
N HIS A 82 -0.87 6.79 8.86
CA HIS A 82 -1.61 7.51 7.82
C HIS A 82 -1.98 8.95 8.21
N ILE A 83 -1.55 9.44 9.39
CA ILE A 83 -1.75 10.83 9.80
C ILE A 83 -0.65 11.71 9.19
N MET A 84 -1.06 12.75 8.45
CA MET A 84 -0.16 13.70 7.78
C MET A 84 0.82 14.37 8.73
N ASP A 85 0.43 14.71 9.97
CA ASP A 85 1.36 15.30 10.94
C ASP A 85 2.54 14.36 11.29
N ASN A 86 2.31 13.05 11.29
CA ASN A 86 3.36 12.05 11.50
C ASN A 86 4.17 11.82 10.22
N ILE A 87 3.49 11.79 9.07
CA ILE A 87 4.12 11.70 7.77
C ILE A 87 5.07 12.89 7.53
N GLU A 88 4.66 14.13 7.84
CA GLU A 88 5.50 15.32 7.67
C GLU A 88 6.72 15.34 8.61
N LYS A 89 6.71 14.52 9.67
CA LYS A 89 7.87 14.24 10.52
C LYS A 89 8.75 13.09 10.01
N GLY A 90 8.35 12.44 8.92
CA GLY A 90 9.10 11.40 8.22
C GLY A 90 8.67 9.97 8.52
N LEU A 91 7.55 9.74 9.22
CA LEU A 91 7.05 8.39 9.47
C LEU A 91 6.72 7.68 8.14
N LEU A 92 7.29 6.50 7.93
CA LEU A 92 7.24 5.73 6.70
C LEU A 92 6.88 4.28 7.01
N HIS A 93 6.01 3.68 6.19
CA HIS A 93 5.64 2.28 6.34
C HIS A 93 5.71 1.51 5.03
N ARG A 94 5.77 0.18 5.14
CA ARG A 94 5.77 -0.73 3.99
C ARG A 94 4.35 -0.93 3.45
N ALA A 95 4.24 -0.99 2.12
CA ALA A 95 2.98 -1.24 1.41
C ALA A 95 3.19 -2.18 0.23
N PHE A 96 2.09 -2.59 -0.42
CA PHE A 96 2.11 -3.26 -1.70
C PHE A 96 0.98 -2.80 -2.62
N SER A 97 1.22 -2.90 -3.92
CA SER A 97 0.26 -2.64 -4.99
C SER A 97 0.20 -3.83 -5.95
N VAL A 98 -0.98 -4.45 -6.04
CA VAL A 98 -1.26 -5.57 -6.95
C VAL A 98 -1.81 -5.07 -8.28
N PHE A 99 -1.27 -5.61 -9.38
CA PHE A 99 -1.78 -5.47 -10.74
C PHE A 99 -2.13 -6.87 -11.28
N LEU A 100 -3.43 -7.19 -11.25
CA LEU A 100 -3.96 -8.46 -11.75
C LEU A 100 -4.44 -8.31 -13.19
N PHE A 101 -3.87 -9.13 -14.08
CA PHE A 101 -4.26 -9.20 -15.48
C PHE A 101 -5.04 -10.48 -15.76
N ASN A 102 -6.09 -10.39 -16.56
CA ASN A 102 -6.80 -11.57 -17.06
C ASN A 102 -6.07 -12.18 -18.28
N ASP A 103 -6.61 -13.27 -18.84
CA ASP A 103 -5.99 -13.93 -19.99
C ASP A 103 -5.98 -13.09 -21.28
N GLU A 104 -6.89 -12.13 -21.38
CA GLU A 104 -6.94 -11.14 -22.47
C GLU A 104 -5.95 -9.99 -22.28
N GLY A 105 -5.16 -9.99 -21.19
CA GLY A 105 -4.23 -8.92 -20.87
C GLY A 105 -4.93 -7.64 -20.41
N LYS A 106 -6.16 -7.70 -19.90
CA LYS A 106 -6.86 -6.56 -19.29
C LYS A 106 -6.53 -6.49 -17.80
N LEU A 107 -6.31 -5.29 -17.28
CA LEU A 107 -6.05 -5.03 -15.86
C LEU A 107 -7.37 -4.92 -15.10
N LEU A 108 -7.47 -5.61 -13.96
CA LEU A 108 -8.55 -5.41 -13.00
C LEU A 108 -8.31 -4.13 -12.19
N LEU A 109 -9.21 -3.17 -12.32
CA LEU A 109 -9.29 -1.99 -11.46
C LEU A 109 -10.36 -2.18 -10.40
N GLN A 110 -10.16 -1.54 -9.25
CA GLN A 110 -11.21 -1.32 -8.27
C GLN A 110 -11.53 0.18 -8.13
N GLN A 111 -12.76 0.48 -7.76
CA GLN A 111 -13.17 1.78 -7.21
C GLN A 111 -13.30 1.62 -5.70
N ARG A 112 -12.55 2.43 -4.96
CA ARG A 112 -12.56 2.43 -3.49
C ARG A 112 -13.95 2.79 -2.97
N ALA A 113 -14.42 2.07 -1.95
CA ALA A 113 -15.71 2.36 -1.31
C ALA A 113 -15.75 3.78 -0.70
N THR A 114 -16.96 4.30 -0.50
CA THR A 114 -17.17 5.63 0.09
C THR A 114 -16.75 5.67 1.56
N GLU A 115 -16.82 4.53 2.22
CA GLU A 115 -16.50 4.29 3.63
C GLU A 115 -14.98 4.39 3.91
N LYS A 116 -14.14 4.25 2.88
CA LYS A 116 -12.68 4.29 3.01
C LYS A 116 -12.21 5.61 3.62
N ILE A 117 -11.39 5.53 4.66
CA ILE A 117 -10.84 6.71 5.36
C ILE A 117 -9.99 7.55 4.40
N THR A 118 -9.08 6.91 3.66
CA THR A 118 -8.23 7.54 2.64
C THR A 118 -8.78 7.30 1.24
N PHE A 119 -8.83 8.35 0.43
CA PHE A 119 -9.18 8.32 -1.00
C PHE A 119 -10.49 7.59 -1.33
N PRO A 120 -11.62 7.89 -0.65
CA PRO A 120 -12.91 7.28 -1.00
C PRO A 120 -13.31 7.61 -2.45
N ASP A 121 -14.05 6.71 -3.08
CA ASP A 121 -14.62 6.85 -4.43
C ASP A 121 -13.64 6.94 -5.61
N MET A 122 -12.33 6.88 -5.34
CA MET A 122 -11.30 6.93 -6.38
C MET A 122 -11.05 5.55 -6.99
N TRP A 123 -10.82 5.53 -8.31
CA TRP A 123 -10.35 4.35 -9.03
C TRP A 123 -8.85 4.11 -8.77
N THR A 124 -8.44 2.85 -8.69
CA THR A 124 -7.05 2.45 -8.47
C THR A 124 -6.75 1.09 -9.11
N ASN A 125 -5.52 0.60 -8.98
CA ASN A 125 -5.14 -0.75 -9.40
C ASN A 125 -5.88 -1.82 -8.58
N THR A 126 -5.59 -3.10 -8.82
CA THR A 126 -6.41 -4.21 -8.34
C THR A 126 -6.59 -4.22 -6.82
N CYS A 127 -5.51 -4.09 -6.05
CA CYS A 127 -5.57 -4.08 -4.59
C CYS A 127 -4.32 -3.38 -4.04
N CYS A 128 -4.48 -2.51 -3.04
CA CYS A 128 -3.40 -1.80 -2.36
C CYS A 128 -3.61 -1.89 -0.87
N SER A 129 -2.59 -2.34 -0.13
CA SER A 129 -2.65 -2.42 1.32
C SER A 129 -1.26 -2.60 1.92
N HIS A 130 -1.20 -3.12 3.13
CA HIS A 130 0.01 -3.19 3.96
C HIS A 130 0.28 -4.63 4.35
N PRO A 131 1.54 -5.09 4.26
CA PRO A 131 1.96 -6.25 5.03
C PRO A 131 1.88 -5.91 6.52
N LEU A 132 1.34 -6.84 7.31
CA LEU A 132 1.21 -6.70 8.75
C LEU A 132 2.55 -6.99 9.43
N ALA A 133 2.77 -6.36 10.58
CA ALA A 133 3.91 -6.64 11.44
C ALA A 133 3.72 -7.95 12.23
N VAL A 134 3.56 -9.06 11.50
CA VAL A 134 3.43 -10.45 11.99
C VAL A 134 4.47 -11.33 11.31
N PRO A 135 4.90 -12.45 11.91
CA PRO A 135 6.02 -13.25 11.42
C PRO A 135 5.94 -13.63 9.93
N GLU A 136 4.74 -13.92 9.43
CA GLU A 136 4.50 -14.37 8.05
C GLU A 136 4.58 -13.23 7.02
N GLU A 137 4.32 -11.98 7.40
CA GLU A 137 4.26 -10.83 6.50
C GLU A 137 5.39 -9.80 6.71
N LEU A 138 6.12 -9.90 7.84
CA LEU A 138 7.11 -8.93 8.27
C LEU A 138 8.26 -8.79 7.28
N GLY A 139 9.09 -9.82 7.11
CA GLY A 139 10.31 -9.77 6.30
C GLY A 139 11.38 -8.78 6.79
N THR A 140 12.62 -9.25 6.97
CA THR A 140 13.75 -8.45 7.48
C THR A 140 14.83 -8.17 6.45
N ASP A 141 14.80 -8.90 5.33
CA ASP A 141 15.63 -8.69 4.16
C ASP A 141 14.74 -8.59 2.92
N LEU A 142 15.30 -8.22 1.77
CA LEU A 142 14.51 -8.04 0.55
C LEU A 142 13.76 -9.31 0.14
N SER A 143 14.39 -10.49 0.23
CA SER A 143 13.76 -11.75 -0.19
C SER A 143 12.56 -12.07 0.69
N SER A 144 12.74 -12.02 2.02
CA SER A 144 11.66 -12.29 2.98
C SER A 144 10.59 -11.21 2.97
N SER A 145 10.94 -9.94 2.70
CA SER A 145 9.96 -8.85 2.57
C SER A 145 9.11 -8.96 1.31
N ILE A 146 9.69 -9.40 0.18
CA ILE A 146 8.93 -9.72 -1.03
C ILE A 146 7.94 -10.85 -0.75
N GLU A 147 8.36 -11.90 -0.05
CA GLU A 147 7.48 -13.02 0.30
C GLU A 147 6.34 -12.57 1.22
N GLY A 148 6.64 -11.79 2.26
CA GLY A 148 5.65 -11.21 3.16
C GLY A 148 4.63 -10.32 2.44
N ALA A 149 5.08 -9.50 1.50
CA ALA A 149 4.20 -8.68 0.67
C ALA A 149 3.25 -9.53 -0.20
N LYS A 150 3.69 -10.68 -0.71
CA LYS A 150 2.83 -11.60 -1.46
C LYS A 150 1.77 -12.27 -0.58
N PHE A 151 2.13 -12.68 0.64
CA PHE A 151 1.16 -13.21 1.61
C PHE A 151 0.10 -12.16 1.95
N ALA A 152 0.53 -10.93 2.22
CA ALA A 152 -0.36 -9.81 2.47
C ALA A 152 -1.28 -9.53 1.28
N ALA A 153 -0.73 -9.54 0.06
CA ALA A 153 -1.49 -9.37 -1.18
C ALA A 153 -2.58 -10.45 -1.35
N GLN A 154 -2.25 -11.73 -1.15
CA GLN A 154 -3.23 -12.82 -1.23
C GLN A 154 -4.33 -12.66 -0.17
N ARG A 155 -3.98 -12.33 1.08
CA ARG A 155 -4.94 -12.07 2.16
C ARG A 155 -5.89 -10.93 1.80
N LYS A 156 -5.36 -9.84 1.25
CA LYS A 156 -6.13 -8.62 0.94
C LYS A 156 -6.94 -8.73 -0.35
N LEU A 157 -6.48 -9.46 -1.36
CA LEU A 157 -7.29 -9.82 -2.53
C LEU A 157 -8.53 -10.63 -2.12
N ASN A 158 -8.39 -11.55 -1.16
CA ASN A 158 -9.54 -12.27 -0.62
C ASN A 158 -10.46 -11.34 0.18
N HIS A 159 -9.90 -10.51 1.06
CA HIS A 159 -10.70 -9.60 1.89
C HIS A 159 -11.47 -8.54 1.07
N GLU A 160 -10.85 -7.92 0.07
CA GLU A 160 -11.44 -6.81 -0.68
C GLU A 160 -12.27 -7.28 -1.89
N LEU A 161 -11.79 -8.29 -2.62
CA LEU A 161 -12.36 -8.72 -3.90
C LEU A 161 -12.92 -10.15 -3.87
N GLY A 162 -12.84 -10.86 -2.74
CA GLY A 162 -13.31 -12.25 -2.62
C GLY A 162 -12.50 -13.25 -3.43
N ILE A 163 -11.30 -12.87 -3.89
CA ILE A 163 -10.43 -13.72 -4.69
C ILE A 163 -9.76 -14.76 -3.80
N LEU A 164 -10.03 -16.04 -4.05
CA LEU A 164 -9.55 -17.13 -3.22
C LEU A 164 -8.06 -17.42 -3.48
N ALA A 165 -7.35 -17.87 -2.45
CA ALA A 165 -5.92 -18.19 -2.52
C ALA A 165 -5.55 -19.17 -3.65
N GLN A 166 -6.44 -20.13 -3.95
CA GLN A 166 -6.25 -21.10 -5.04
C GLN A 166 -6.22 -20.45 -6.43
N ASP A 167 -6.87 -19.29 -6.60
CA ASP A 167 -6.91 -18.56 -7.87
C ASP A 167 -5.72 -17.62 -8.02
N VAL A 168 -5.02 -17.32 -6.92
CA VAL A 168 -3.82 -16.46 -6.87
C VAL A 168 -2.71 -17.07 -6.00
N PRO A 169 -2.13 -18.22 -6.40
CA PRO A 169 -1.03 -18.83 -5.65
C PRO A 169 0.17 -17.89 -5.46
N ILE A 170 0.84 -17.97 -4.30
CA ILE A 170 1.91 -17.04 -3.89
C ILE A 170 3.08 -17.04 -4.89
N GLU A 171 3.43 -18.21 -5.42
CA GLU A 171 4.49 -18.41 -6.40
C GLU A 171 4.21 -17.72 -7.75
N ASN A 172 2.94 -17.46 -8.07
CA ASN A 172 2.53 -16.83 -9.31
C ASN A 172 2.67 -15.30 -9.27
N PHE A 173 2.78 -14.69 -8.10
CA PHE A 173 3.07 -13.27 -7.98
C PHE A 173 4.49 -12.96 -8.47
N LYS A 174 4.59 -12.00 -9.38
CA LYS A 174 5.83 -11.42 -9.89
C LYS A 174 6.07 -10.08 -9.20
N PHE A 175 7.07 -10.03 -8.34
CA PHE A 175 7.60 -8.76 -7.84
C PHE A 175 8.40 -8.08 -8.95
N LEU A 176 8.20 -6.77 -9.15
CA LEU A 176 8.96 -5.96 -10.13
C LEU A 176 9.97 -5.04 -9.45
N ASN A 177 9.52 -4.06 -8.68
CA ASN A 177 10.36 -3.09 -8.00
C ASN A 177 9.66 -2.56 -6.74
N ARG A 178 10.33 -1.63 -6.05
CA ARG A 178 9.77 -0.85 -4.95
C ARG A 178 9.71 0.62 -5.32
N ILE A 179 8.62 1.30 -4.95
CA ILE A 179 8.42 2.72 -5.23
C ILE A 179 8.19 3.45 -3.90
N HIS A 180 8.99 4.49 -3.65
CA HIS A 180 8.82 5.37 -2.50
C HIS A 180 8.05 6.62 -2.91
N TYR A 181 6.86 6.82 -2.34
CA TYR A 181 6.01 7.97 -2.65
C TYR A 181 5.36 8.57 -1.39
N LYS A 182 4.87 9.80 -1.50
CA LYS A 182 4.05 10.48 -0.51
C LYS A 182 2.84 11.12 -1.19
N ALA A 183 1.65 10.98 -0.61
CA ALA A 183 0.44 11.59 -1.15
C ALA A 183 -0.55 12.01 -0.04
N PRO A 184 -0.96 13.28 0.03
CA PRO A 184 -2.05 13.70 0.91
C PRO A 184 -3.39 13.18 0.39
N SER A 185 -4.28 12.82 1.32
CA SER A 185 -5.66 12.39 1.02
C SER A 185 -6.67 13.50 1.34
N ASN A 186 -7.41 13.39 2.43
CA ASN A 186 -8.38 14.37 2.90
C ASN A 186 -8.05 14.83 4.33
N GLY A 187 -8.14 16.14 4.58
CA GLY A 187 -7.88 16.72 5.90
C GLY A 187 -6.51 16.35 6.45
N LYS A 188 -6.49 15.46 7.45
CA LYS A 188 -5.28 14.99 8.17
C LYS A 188 -4.72 13.66 7.66
N TRP A 189 -5.35 13.01 6.69
CA TRP A 189 -4.95 11.68 6.24
C TRP A 189 -4.09 11.73 4.98
N GLY A 190 -3.19 10.77 4.83
CA GLY A 190 -2.35 10.61 3.65
C GLY A 190 -1.60 9.29 3.65
N GLU A 191 -0.69 9.15 2.68
CA GLU A 191 0.16 7.97 2.47
C GLU A 191 1.61 8.41 2.39
N HIS A 192 2.51 7.62 2.97
CA HIS A 192 3.95 7.73 2.79
C HIS A 192 4.55 6.33 2.90
N GLU A 193 4.90 5.76 1.76
CA GLU A 193 5.06 4.31 1.63
C GLU A 193 6.29 3.92 0.82
N ILE A 194 6.90 2.79 1.18
CA ILE A 194 7.71 1.98 0.26
C ILE A 194 6.81 0.87 -0.26
N ASP A 195 6.36 1.05 -1.50
CA ASP A 195 5.32 0.24 -2.15
C ASP A 195 5.92 -0.87 -3.01
N TYR A 196 5.59 -2.13 -2.67
CA TYR A 196 6.02 -3.31 -3.40
C TYR A 196 5.10 -3.57 -4.60
N ILE A 197 5.65 -3.51 -5.81
CA ILE A 197 4.88 -3.69 -7.03
C ILE A 197 4.78 -5.18 -7.38
N LEU A 198 3.55 -5.70 -7.32
CA LEU A 198 3.23 -7.12 -7.50
C LEU A 198 2.31 -7.32 -8.70
N PHE A 199 2.72 -8.17 -9.63
CA PHE A 199 1.93 -8.55 -10.81
C PHE A 199 1.45 -9.99 -10.67
N ILE A 200 0.25 -10.26 -11.17
CA ILE A 200 -0.26 -11.62 -11.28
C ILE A 200 -1.19 -11.74 -12.50
N LYS A 201 -1.15 -12.88 -13.19
CA LYS A 201 -2.08 -13.21 -14.26
C LYS A 201 -3.05 -14.30 -13.77
N SER A 202 -4.35 -14.01 -13.76
CA SER A 202 -5.39 -14.94 -13.32
C SER A 202 -6.78 -14.47 -13.78
N ASN A 203 -7.77 -15.36 -13.79
CA ASN A 203 -9.17 -15.04 -14.07
C ASN A 203 -10.06 -15.48 -12.90
N PRO A 204 -9.87 -14.91 -11.70
CA PRO A 204 -10.65 -15.31 -10.55
C PRO A 204 -12.10 -14.86 -10.69
N LYS A 205 -12.99 -15.53 -9.95
CA LYS A 205 -14.32 -14.97 -9.67
C LYS A 205 -14.15 -13.82 -8.68
N ILE A 206 -14.81 -12.69 -8.94
CA ILE A 206 -14.85 -11.54 -8.03
C ILE A 206 -16.13 -11.60 -7.20
N ASP A 207 -15.98 -11.45 -5.89
CA ASP A 207 -17.06 -11.31 -4.91
C ASP A 207 -16.67 -10.16 -3.95
N ALA A 208 -16.81 -8.93 -4.45
CA ALA A 208 -16.28 -7.74 -3.81
C ALA A 208 -16.96 -7.42 -2.47
N ASN A 209 -16.16 -7.09 -1.46
CA ASN A 209 -16.67 -6.53 -0.21
C ASN A 209 -17.03 -5.06 -0.41
N LEU A 210 -18.32 -4.72 -0.34
CA LEU A 210 -18.81 -3.37 -0.62
C LEU A 210 -18.33 -2.30 0.36
N ASN A 211 -17.87 -2.68 1.56
CA ASN A 211 -17.23 -1.75 2.51
C ASN A 211 -15.78 -1.39 2.11
N GLU A 212 -15.21 -2.12 1.15
CA GLU A 212 -13.85 -1.91 0.65
C GLU A 212 -13.84 -1.43 -0.82
N VAL A 213 -14.70 -2.03 -1.64
CA VAL A 213 -14.76 -1.86 -3.09
C VAL A 213 -16.19 -1.63 -3.55
N ARG A 214 -16.49 -0.44 -4.05
CA ARG A 214 -17.84 -0.09 -4.54
C ARG A 214 -18.08 -0.50 -6.00
N ASP A 215 -17.02 -0.65 -6.79
CA ASP A 215 -17.11 -1.07 -8.19
C ASP A 215 -15.76 -1.68 -8.63
N TYR A 216 -15.77 -2.48 -9.69
CA TYR A 216 -14.57 -3.05 -10.30
C TYR A 216 -14.77 -3.27 -11.79
N LYS A 217 -13.68 -3.18 -12.57
CA LYS A 217 -13.75 -3.44 -14.01
C LYS A 217 -12.40 -3.85 -14.58
N TYR A 218 -12.47 -4.71 -15.60
CA TYR A 218 -11.32 -4.99 -16.45
C TYR A 218 -11.20 -3.91 -17.54
N VAL A 219 -10.00 -3.39 -17.74
CA VAL A 219 -9.70 -2.40 -18.78
C VAL A 219 -8.47 -2.80 -19.59
N THR A 220 -8.46 -2.43 -20.86
CA THR A 220 -7.26 -2.40 -21.69
C THR A 220 -6.41 -1.17 -21.39
N ALA A 221 -5.14 -1.19 -21.80
CA ALA A 221 -4.26 -0.02 -21.68
C ALA A 221 -4.84 1.23 -22.37
N GLN A 222 -5.50 1.06 -23.53
CA GLN A 222 -6.10 2.17 -24.27
C GLN A 222 -7.34 2.74 -23.57
N GLU A 223 -8.19 1.87 -23.00
CA GLU A 223 -9.33 2.32 -22.19
C GLU A 223 -8.86 3.08 -20.95
N LEU A 224 -7.84 2.59 -20.24
CA LEU A 224 -7.28 3.30 -19.08
C LEU A 224 -6.72 4.68 -19.46
N LYS A 225 -5.96 4.78 -20.56
CA LYS A 225 -5.46 6.06 -21.09
C LYS A 225 -6.59 7.04 -21.43
N ASN A 226 -7.74 6.53 -21.89
CA ASN A 226 -8.91 7.36 -22.16
C ASN A 226 -9.61 7.78 -20.86
N GLN A 227 -9.72 6.88 -19.88
CA GLN A 227 -10.31 7.18 -18.58
C GLN A 227 -9.53 8.24 -17.80
N PHE A 228 -8.20 8.29 -17.90
CA PHE A 228 -7.40 9.38 -17.32
C PHE A 228 -7.70 10.77 -17.90
N LYS A 229 -8.32 10.85 -19.07
CA LYS A 229 -8.75 12.11 -19.70
C LYS A 229 -10.18 12.50 -19.34
N ASP A 230 -10.94 11.61 -18.69
CA ASP A 230 -12.31 11.89 -18.28
C ASP A 230 -12.30 12.67 -16.94
N PRO A 231 -12.76 13.93 -16.92
CA PRO A 231 -12.77 14.73 -15.70
C PRO A 231 -13.75 14.21 -14.64
N ASN A 232 -14.67 13.31 -14.98
CA ASN A 232 -15.61 12.72 -14.03
C ASN A 232 -15.02 11.53 -13.27
N LEU A 233 -13.86 11.03 -13.69
CA LEU A 233 -13.18 9.93 -13.03
C LEU A 233 -12.00 10.45 -12.20
N THR A 234 -11.98 10.06 -10.93
CA THR A 234 -10.86 10.34 -10.02
C THR A 234 -10.05 9.06 -9.83
N PHE A 235 -8.72 9.21 -9.78
CA PHE A 235 -7.80 8.10 -9.59
C PHE A 235 -6.81 8.41 -8.49
N THR A 236 -6.44 7.40 -7.72
CA THR A 236 -5.52 7.58 -6.60
C THR A 236 -4.15 8.07 -7.08
N PRO A 237 -3.45 8.91 -6.28
CA PRO A 237 -2.19 9.53 -6.73
C PRO A 237 -1.11 8.51 -7.11
N TRP A 238 -0.92 7.46 -6.31
CA TRP A 238 0.07 6.42 -6.60
C TRP A 238 -0.26 5.67 -7.90
N PHE A 239 -1.54 5.39 -8.17
CA PHE A 239 -1.92 4.66 -9.36
C PHE A 239 -1.63 5.46 -10.62
N LYS A 240 -1.94 6.77 -10.63
CA LYS A 240 -1.55 7.67 -11.73
C LYS A 240 -0.03 7.70 -11.92
N LEU A 241 0.71 7.88 -10.82
CA LEU A 241 2.17 7.92 -10.81
C LEU A 241 2.77 6.65 -11.40
N ILE A 242 2.35 5.47 -10.91
CA ILE A 242 2.82 4.18 -11.42
C ILE A 242 2.45 4.00 -12.88
N CYS A 243 1.24 4.44 -13.29
CA CYS A 243 0.81 4.32 -14.68
C CYS A 243 1.68 5.13 -15.64
N GLU A 244 1.91 6.40 -15.31
CA GLU A 244 2.65 7.34 -16.14
C GLU A 244 4.16 7.02 -16.18
N SER A 245 4.71 6.50 -15.09
CA SER A 245 6.14 6.19 -14.99
C SER A 245 6.49 4.77 -15.47
N TYR A 246 5.61 3.79 -15.30
CA TYR A 246 5.97 2.38 -15.48
C TYR A 246 4.93 1.52 -16.19
N LEU A 247 3.67 1.53 -15.72
CA LEU A 247 2.70 0.46 -16.00
C LEU A 247 2.53 0.21 -17.49
N PHE A 248 2.38 1.25 -18.31
CA PHE A 248 2.12 1.06 -19.74
C PHE A 248 3.28 0.33 -20.44
N LYS A 249 4.53 0.58 -20.03
CA LYS A 249 5.70 -0.13 -20.55
C LYS A 249 5.70 -1.60 -20.13
N TRP A 250 5.38 -1.87 -18.86
CA TRP A 250 5.28 -3.24 -18.34
C TRP A 250 4.13 -4.01 -18.98
N TRP A 251 3.00 -3.36 -19.19
CA TRP A 251 1.80 -3.91 -19.81
C TRP A 251 2.06 -4.33 -21.27
N ASP A 252 2.85 -3.57 -22.03
CA ASP A 252 3.26 -3.96 -23.39
C ASP A 252 4.20 -5.19 -23.40
N ASN A 253 4.62 -5.69 -22.23
CA ASN A 253 5.62 -6.74 -22.05
C ASN A 253 5.21 -7.78 -20.98
N LEU A 254 3.92 -8.05 -20.80
CA LEU A 254 3.41 -8.96 -19.76
C LEU A 254 4.05 -10.36 -19.79
N ASP A 255 4.43 -10.87 -20.97
CA ASP A 255 5.06 -12.18 -21.11
C ASP A 255 6.57 -12.19 -20.79
N ASN A 256 7.19 -11.02 -20.61
CA ASN A 256 8.61 -10.87 -20.32
C ASN A 256 8.87 -9.82 -19.23
N LEU A 257 8.12 -9.89 -18.13
CA LEU A 257 8.24 -8.94 -17.01
C LEU A 257 9.56 -9.04 -16.24
N ASP A 258 10.25 -10.19 -16.31
CA ASP A 258 11.50 -10.42 -15.58
C ASP A 258 12.59 -9.42 -15.96
N GLN A 259 12.56 -8.86 -17.18
CA GLN A 259 13.51 -7.83 -17.63
C GLN A 259 13.37 -6.50 -16.86
N PHE A 260 12.25 -6.27 -16.17
CA PHE A 260 11.99 -5.05 -15.39
C PHE A 260 12.21 -5.23 -13.90
N LYS A 261 12.59 -6.44 -13.46
CA LYS A 261 12.87 -6.69 -12.05
C LYS A 261 14.05 -5.85 -11.58
N SER A 262 13.84 -5.15 -10.48
CA SER A 262 14.82 -4.32 -9.82
C SER A 262 14.75 -4.52 -8.31
N ASN A 263 15.92 -4.61 -7.69
CA ASN A 263 16.04 -4.62 -6.24
C ASN A 263 16.12 -3.19 -5.66
N GLU A 264 16.17 -2.17 -6.51
CA GLU A 264 16.24 -0.77 -6.10
C GLU A 264 14.89 -0.23 -5.61
N ILE A 265 14.95 0.90 -4.90
CA ILE A 265 13.78 1.68 -4.51
C ILE A 265 13.76 2.96 -5.34
N ASP A 266 12.78 3.08 -6.22
CA ASP A 266 12.59 4.28 -7.03
C ASP A 266 11.96 5.38 -6.18
N ARG A 267 12.63 6.53 -6.08
CA ARG A 267 12.20 7.64 -5.21
C ARG A 267 11.36 8.65 -5.99
N LEU A 268 10.06 8.69 -5.72
CA LEU A 268 9.08 9.59 -6.33
C LEU A 268 8.47 10.52 -5.27
N LEU A 269 9.34 11.06 -4.41
CA LEU A 269 9.03 12.01 -3.33
C LEU A 269 9.15 13.47 -3.78
#